data_AF-A0A969WVH4-F1
#
_entry.id   AF-A0A969WVH4-F1
#
_cell.length_a   1.000
_cell.length_b   1.000
_cell.length_c   1.000
_cell.angle_alpha   90.00
_cell.angle_beta   90.00
_cell.angle_gamma   90.00
#
_symmetry.space_group_name_H-M   'P 1'
#
loop_
_entity.id
_entity.type
_entity.pdbx_description
1 polymer ?
#
loop_
_entity_poly.entity_id
_entity_poly.type
_entity_poly.pdbx_seq_one_letter_code
_entity_poly.pdbx_strand_id
1 'polypeptide(L)'
;MVNHKIARLVVEGDPSERKLKRLLNRFISKTNDKHFQFIITPGGLLSFVFPDELQDHIDIDKIAENDLELIQIEAGNVIRKFFDKLRKSSFEKLQKIADYITIGIDGSNSKYTQFIELIAIYNLKEKKVIRWTGKFYPTEGQKRRLIKFNNLDSHFIVLNNQKVVILGCHDLHVYNPRGQAAAKLGGYKKEIATEFKLKNKQFQPDIILQHPHTTDSPKIWSSSWNVVEKVLPSVKHYASAIKYYNWGEEPRRDIDYVLENTKKGDVVDFY
;
A
#
# COMPACT_ATOMS: atom_id res chain seq x y z
N MET A 1 4.50 24.72 -12.95
CA MET A 1 3.98 23.37 -12.64
C MET A 1 3.17 23.49 -11.36
N VAL A 2 1.91 23.05 -11.37
CA VAL A 2 1.04 23.01 -10.18
C VAL A 2 1.46 21.81 -9.34
N ASN A 3 1.79 22.05 -8.07
CA ASN A 3 2.25 21.01 -7.17
C ASN A 3 1.08 20.41 -6.40
N HIS A 4 0.97 19.10 -6.44
CA HIS A 4 0.00 18.30 -5.72
C HIS A 4 0.69 17.32 -4.77
N LYS A 5 -0.02 16.89 -3.71
CA LYS A 5 0.51 15.89 -2.77
C LYS A 5 0.43 14.48 -3.33
N ILE A 6 -0.78 14.00 -3.65
CA ILE A 6 -1.01 12.60 -3.98
C ILE A 6 -1.67 12.47 -5.36
N ALA A 7 -1.05 11.70 -6.25
CA ALA A 7 -1.71 11.09 -7.39
C ALA A 7 -2.15 9.67 -7.01
N ARG A 8 -3.45 9.41 -7.02
CA ARG A 8 -3.99 8.09 -6.76
C ARG A 8 -4.29 7.37 -8.07
N LEU A 9 -3.57 6.29 -8.33
CA LEU A 9 -3.83 5.41 -9.47
C LEU A 9 -4.88 4.38 -9.07
N VAL A 10 -5.96 4.32 -9.83
CA VAL A 10 -7.14 3.49 -9.58
C VAL A 10 -7.29 2.49 -10.70
N VAL A 11 -7.45 1.22 -10.36
CA VAL A 11 -7.56 0.11 -11.31
C VAL A 11 -9.00 -0.39 -11.31
N GLU A 12 -9.67 -0.29 -12.45
CA GLU A 12 -11.01 -0.85 -12.63
C GLU A 12 -10.98 -2.32 -13.08
N GLY A 13 -11.76 -3.13 -12.37
CA GLY A 13 -11.86 -4.57 -12.57
C GLY A 13 -10.59 -5.34 -12.18
N ASP A 14 -10.39 -6.50 -12.80
CA ASP A 14 -9.25 -7.35 -12.47
C ASP A 14 -7.91 -6.77 -13.00
N PRO A 15 -6.89 -6.51 -12.14
CA PRO A 15 -5.60 -5.97 -12.53
C PRO A 15 -4.83 -6.96 -13.39
N SER A 16 -4.12 -6.42 -14.36
CA SER A 16 -3.09 -7.15 -15.11
C SER A 16 -1.94 -6.19 -15.37
N GLU A 17 -0.72 -6.70 -15.53
CA GLU A 17 0.46 -5.88 -15.89
C GLU A 17 0.14 -4.94 -17.08
N ARG A 18 -0.66 -5.41 -18.05
CA ARG A 18 -1.13 -4.61 -19.19
C ARG A 18 -2.01 -3.43 -18.78
N LYS A 19 -3.02 -3.64 -17.92
CA LYS A 19 -3.90 -2.55 -17.43
C LYS A 19 -3.09 -1.53 -16.65
N LEU A 20 -2.11 -1.98 -15.88
CA LEU A 20 -1.24 -1.11 -15.07
C LEU A 20 -0.34 -0.23 -15.92
N LYS A 21 0.30 -0.80 -16.94
CA LYS A 21 1.07 -0.02 -17.92
C LYS A 21 0.20 1.00 -18.63
N ARG A 22 -1.03 0.63 -19.00
CA ARG A 22 -1.99 1.55 -19.63
C ARG A 22 -2.36 2.68 -18.68
N LEU A 23 -2.64 2.38 -17.41
CA LEU A 23 -2.97 3.36 -16.39
C LEU A 23 -1.81 4.34 -16.15
N LEU A 24 -0.59 3.83 -16.03
CA LEU A 24 0.60 4.66 -15.85
C LEU A 24 0.86 5.55 -17.07
N ASN A 25 0.74 5.03 -18.29
CA ASN A 25 0.87 5.83 -19.51
C ASN A 25 -0.22 6.91 -19.60
N ARG A 26 -1.46 6.57 -19.22
CA ARG A 26 -2.58 7.51 -19.16
C ARG A 26 -2.30 8.62 -18.14
N PHE A 27 -1.87 8.26 -16.94
CA PHE A 27 -1.43 9.21 -15.91
C PHE A 27 -0.36 10.16 -16.46
N ILE A 28 0.71 9.63 -17.06
CA ILE A 28 1.78 10.43 -17.66
C ILE A 28 1.24 11.38 -18.73
N SER A 29 0.34 10.91 -19.61
CA SER A 29 -0.22 11.74 -20.68
C SER A 29 -1.18 12.83 -20.21
N LYS A 30 -1.88 12.62 -19.10
CA LYS A 30 -2.86 13.56 -18.53
C LYS A 30 -2.24 14.54 -17.52
N THR A 31 -0.97 14.32 -17.16
CA THR A 31 -0.24 15.12 -16.16
C THR A 31 0.65 16.13 -16.85
N ASN A 32 0.08 16.94 -17.73
CA ASN A 32 0.76 18.11 -18.25
C ASN A 32 0.70 19.21 -17.18
N ASP A 33 1.83 19.87 -16.93
CA ASP A 33 1.97 21.00 -16.01
C ASP A 33 1.68 20.74 -14.53
N LYS A 34 1.57 19.47 -14.11
CA LYS A 34 1.37 19.06 -12.71
C LYS A 34 2.57 18.26 -12.20
N HIS A 35 2.88 18.42 -10.92
CA HIS A 35 3.85 17.62 -10.18
C HIS A 35 3.17 16.99 -8.96
N PHE A 36 3.56 15.77 -8.60
CA PHE A 36 3.05 15.03 -7.47
C PHE A 36 4.18 14.58 -6.55
N GLN A 37 4.03 14.79 -5.25
CA GLN A 37 5.04 14.28 -4.32
C GLN A 37 4.96 12.75 -4.21
N PHE A 38 3.75 12.19 -4.24
CA PHE A 38 3.52 10.75 -4.11
C PHE A 38 2.55 10.25 -5.16
N ILE A 39 2.91 9.15 -5.82
CA ILE A 39 1.99 8.30 -6.56
C ILE A 39 1.67 7.09 -5.68
N ILE A 40 0.39 6.82 -5.45
CA ILE A 40 -0.06 5.63 -4.71
C ILE A 40 -0.74 4.63 -5.65
N THR A 41 -0.44 3.34 -5.49
CA THR A 41 -1.01 2.23 -6.27
C THR A 41 -1.69 1.19 -5.39
N PRO A 42 -2.66 0.40 -5.90
CA PRO A 42 -3.32 -0.65 -5.13
C PRO A 42 -2.37 -1.69 -4.52
N GLY A 43 -2.83 -2.37 -3.47
CA GLY A 43 -2.15 -3.56 -2.94
C GLY A 43 -2.16 -4.71 -3.95
N GLY A 44 -1.12 -5.55 -3.95
CA GLY A 44 -0.99 -6.65 -4.91
C GLY A 44 -0.95 -6.21 -6.38
N LEU A 45 -0.44 -5.01 -6.65
CA LEU A 45 -0.30 -4.47 -8.00
C LEU A 45 0.57 -5.37 -8.88
N LEU A 46 1.72 -5.75 -8.32
CA LEU A 46 2.64 -6.70 -8.88
C LEU A 46 2.61 -7.97 -8.04
N SER A 47 3.10 -9.05 -8.61
CA SER A 47 3.22 -10.33 -7.91
C SER A 47 4.56 -10.99 -8.21
N PHE A 48 5.04 -11.78 -7.27
CA PHE A 48 6.21 -12.63 -7.44
C PHE A 48 5.99 -13.99 -6.77
N VAL A 49 6.79 -14.95 -7.20
CA VAL A 49 6.89 -16.27 -6.57
C VAL A 49 8.06 -16.21 -5.60
N PHE A 50 7.95 -16.87 -4.44
CA PHE A 50 9.07 -16.90 -3.48
C PHE A 50 10.35 -17.43 -4.13
N PRO A 51 11.54 -16.96 -3.70
CA PRO A 51 12.82 -17.53 -4.12
C PRO A 51 12.85 -19.06 -3.91
N ASP A 52 13.58 -19.78 -4.76
CA ASP A 52 13.65 -21.25 -4.72
C ASP A 52 14.10 -21.75 -3.33
N GLU A 53 14.98 -21.01 -2.65
CA GLU A 53 15.47 -21.29 -1.30
C GLU A 53 14.37 -21.25 -0.23
N LEU A 54 13.26 -20.57 -0.51
CA LEU A 54 12.11 -20.41 0.39
C LEU A 54 10.86 -21.17 -0.12
N GLN A 55 11.01 -22.05 -1.11
CA GLN A 55 9.91 -22.85 -1.65
C GLN A 55 9.56 -24.04 -0.76
N ASP A 56 10.47 -24.54 0.09
CA ASP A 56 10.30 -25.77 0.86
C ASP A 56 10.15 -25.54 2.37
N HIS A 57 9.08 -26.11 2.97
CA HIS A 57 8.81 -26.22 4.41
C HIS A 57 9.25 -25.01 5.25
N ILE A 58 8.76 -23.82 4.87
CA ILE A 58 9.10 -22.58 5.58
C ILE A 58 8.19 -22.35 6.79
N ASP A 59 8.81 -21.99 7.90
CA ASP A 59 8.15 -21.39 9.05
C ASP A 59 7.96 -19.89 8.79
N ILE A 60 6.71 -19.46 8.62
CA ILE A 60 6.36 -18.07 8.31
C ILE A 60 6.72 -17.10 9.42
N ASP A 61 6.72 -17.54 10.68
CA ASP A 61 7.07 -16.69 11.82
C ASP A 61 8.59 -16.51 11.87
N LYS A 62 9.36 -17.56 11.58
CA LYS A 62 10.82 -17.46 11.46
C LYS A 62 11.26 -16.52 10.34
N ILE A 63 10.62 -16.58 9.17
CA ILE A 63 10.93 -15.66 8.07
C ILE A 63 10.58 -14.22 8.44
N ALA A 64 9.43 -14.01 9.08
CA ALA A 64 8.99 -12.68 9.52
C ALA A 64 9.99 -12.02 10.49
N GLU A 65 10.77 -12.81 11.22
CA GLU A 65 11.81 -12.34 12.15
C GLU A 65 13.17 -12.15 11.49
N ASN A 66 13.60 -13.03 10.58
CA ASN A 66 15.02 -13.14 10.20
C ASN A 66 15.31 -13.07 8.70
N ASP A 67 14.37 -13.41 7.81
CA ASP A 67 14.68 -13.75 6.41
C ASP A 67 13.87 -12.95 5.37
N LEU A 68 13.43 -11.73 5.72
CA LEU A 68 12.70 -10.88 4.76
C LEU A 68 13.58 -10.38 3.60
N GLU A 69 14.91 -10.39 3.73
CA GLU A 69 15.82 -9.83 2.73
C GLU A 69 15.73 -10.55 1.38
N LEU A 70 15.77 -11.89 1.36
CA LEU A 70 15.66 -12.66 0.11
C LEU A 70 14.33 -12.40 -0.61
N ILE A 71 13.23 -12.33 0.16
CA ILE A 71 11.90 -11.97 -0.36
C ILE A 71 11.91 -10.56 -0.96
N GLN A 72 12.53 -9.60 -0.27
CA GLN A 72 12.62 -8.20 -0.74
C GLN A 72 13.50 -8.06 -1.98
N ILE A 73 14.58 -8.86 -2.10
CA ILE A 73 15.43 -8.90 -3.29
C ILE A 73 14.60 -9.35 -4.50
N GLU A 74 13.84 -10.43 -4.37
CA GLU A 74 13.04 -10.94 -5.48
C GLU A 74 11.89 -9.99 -5.86
N ALA A 75 11.19 -9.43 -4.86
CA ALA A 75 10.21 -8.37 -5.09
C ALA A 75 10.84 -7.16 -5.81
N GLY A 76 12.05 -6.76 -5.40
CA GLY A 76 12.81 -5.67 -6.01
C GLY A 76 13.19 -5.95 -7.47
N ASN A 77 13.54 -7.20 -7.80
CA ASN A 77 13.81 -7.64 -9.17
C ASN A 77 12.58 -7.48 -10.07
N VAL A 78 11.39 -7.85 -9.57
CA VAL A 78 10.13 -7.69 -10.30
C VAL A 78 9.81 -6.21 -10.53
N ILE A 79 9.98 -5.35 -9.53
CA ILE A 79 9.79 -3.89 -9.67
C ILE A 79 10.75 -3.29 -10.70
N ARG A 80 12.03 -3.67 -10.66
CA ARG A 80 13.03 -3.20 -11.63
C ARG A 80 12.62 -3.59 -13.06
N LYS A 81 12.30 -4.87 -13.28
CA LYS A 81 11.81 -5.39 -14.56
C LYS A 81 10.54 -4.66 -15.04
N PHE A 82 9.64 -4.28 -14.12
CA PHE A 82 8.45 -3.52 -14.47
C PHE A 82 8.81 -2.14 -15.05
N PHE A 83 9.73 -1.40 -14.42
CA PHE A 83 10.18 -0.10 -14.92
C PHE A 83 11.02 -0.20 -16.19
N ASP A 84 11.86 -1.23 -16.33
CA ASP A 84 12.68 -1.46 -17.54
C ASP A 84 11.81 -1.71 -18.78
N LYS A 85 10.60 -2.26 -18.60
CA LYS A 85 9.62 -2.46 -19.66
C LYS A 85 8.90 -1.16 -20.09
N LEU A 86 9.09 -0.04 -19.38
CA LEU A 86 8.54 1.25 -19.80
C LEU A 86 9.42 1.88 -20.88
N ARG A 87 8.79 2.63 -21.80
CA ARG A 87 9.57 3.45 -22.75
C ARG A 87 10.40 4.45 -21.96
N LYS A 88 11.67 4.64 -22.33
CA LYS A 88 12.59 5.60 -21.72
C LYS A 88 11.95 6.99 -21.55
N SER A 89 11.29 7.49 -22.59
CA SER A 89 10.59 8.78 -22.57
C SER A 89 9.40 8.83 -21.61
N SER A 90 8.67 7.73 -21.43
CA SER A 90 7.60 7.64 -20.42
C SER A 90 8.18 7.70 -19.02
N PHE A 91 9.27 6.97 -18.76
CA PHE A 91 9.91 6.98 -17.44
C PHE A 91 10.54 8.34 -17.12
N GLU A 92 11.23 8.99 -18.08
CA GLU A 92 11.75 10.35 -17.91
C GLU A 92 10.65 11.38 -17.62
N LYS A 93 9.48 11.24 -18.26
CA LYS A 93 8.31 12.06 -17.92
C LYS A 93 7.80 11.76 -16.52
N LEU A 94 7.71 10.49 -16.14
CA LEU A 94 7.32 10.07 -14.79
C LEU A 94 8.23 10.70 -13.72
N GLN A 95 9.55 10.70 -13.93
CA GLN A 95 10.52 11.33 -13.03
C GLN A 95 10.36 12.86 -12.91
N LYS A 96 9.79 13.53 -13.92
CA LYS A 96 9.54 14.98 -13.89
C LYS A 96 8.26 15.35 -13.18
N ILE A 97 7.24 14.49 -13.26
CA ILE A 97 5.91 14.76 -12.72
C ILE A 97 5.68 14.15 -11.34
N ALA A 98 6.61 13.33 -10.82
CA ALA A 98 6.52 12.83 -9.45
C ALA A 98 7.87 12.49 -8.79
N ASP A 99 7.90 12.56 -7.47
CA ASP A 99 9.10 12.25 -6.67
C ASP A 99 9.16 10.77 -6.25
N TYR A 100 8.05 10.26 -5.71
CA TYR A 100 7.95 8.90 -5.19
C TYR A 100 6.74 8.15 -5.76
N ILE A 101 6.88 6.84 -5.92
CA ILE A 101 5.77 5.93 -6.18
C ILE A 101 5.79 4.80 -5.14
N THR A 102 4.64 4.54 -4.52
CA THR A 102 4.47 3.39 -3.64
C THR A 102 3.79 2.24 -4.38
N ILE A 103 4.38 1.06 -4.33
CA ILE A 103 3.99 -0.10 -5.15
C ILE A 103 3.61 -1.26 -4.23
N GLY A 104 2.33 -1.65 -4.25
CA GLY A 104 1.90 -2.89 -3.60
C GLY A 104 2.38 -4.09 -4.41
N ILE A 105 3.04 -5.05 -3.77
CA ILE A 105 3.55 -6.26 -4.42
C ILE A 105 3.36 -7.48 -3.51
N ASP A 106 2.73 -8.52 -4.06
CA ASP A 106 2.41 -9.73 -3.31
C ASP A 106 3.34 -10.87 -3.70
N GLY A 107 3.89 -11.55 -2.69
CA GLY A 107 4.67 -12.76 -2.88
C GLY A 107 3.85 -13.99 -2.50
N SER A 108 4.04 -15.11 -3.19
CA SER A 108 3.41 -16.37 -2.81
C SER A 108 4.32 -17.58 -2.95
N ASN A 109 4.11 -18.55 -2.06
CA ASN A 109 4.54 -19.93 -2.20
C ASN A 109 3.26 -20.77 -2.36
N SER A 110 3.00 -21.24 -3.58
CA SER A 110 1.80 -21.99 -3.92
C SER A 110 1.78 -23.38 -3.29
N LYS A 111 2.95 -24.01 -3.09
CA LYS A 111 3.08 -25.36 -2.53
C LYS A 111 2.53 -25.46 -1.11
N TYR A 112 2.77 -24.46 -0.29
CA TYR A 112 2.27 -24.39 1.10
C TYR A 112 1.18 -23.33 1.29
N THR A 113 0.73 -22.71 0.21
CA THR A 113 -0.29 -21.66 0.22
C THR A 113 0.11 -20.43 1.08
N GLN A 114 1.40 -20.19 1.29
CA GLN A 114 1.89 -19.06 2.07
C GLN A 114 2.04 -17.82 1.21
N PHE A 115 1.97 -16.64 1.82
CA PHE A 115 2.07 -15.38 1.09
C PHE A 115 2.60 -14.24 1.97
N ILE A 116 3.03 -13.17 1.31
CA ILE A 116 3.44 -11.92 1.93
C ILE A 116 2.85 -10.76 1.12
N GLU A 117 2.38 -9.73 1.81
CA GLU A 117 1.87 -8.51 1.18
C GLU A 117 2.86 -7.39 1.50
N LEU A 118 3.62 -6.93 0.50
CA LEU A 118 4.66 -5.91 0.64
C LEU A 118 4.27 -4.60 -0.04
N ILE A 119 4.89 -3.51 0.41
CA ILE A 119 4.84 -2.21 -0.24
C ILE A 119 6.26 -1.70 -0.39
N ALA A 120 6.64 -1.39 -1.62
CA ALA A 120 7.88 -0.70 -1.93
C ALA A 120 7.66 0.80 -1.99
N ILE A 121 8.54 1.58 -1.37
CA ILE A 121 8.65 3.02 -1.60
C ILE A 121 9.79 3.23 -2.59
N TYR A 122 9.45 3.61 -3.82
CA TYR A 122 10.40 3.78 -4.92
C TYR A 122 10.68 5.27 -5.15
N ASN A 123 11.95 5.66 -5.07
CA ASN A 123 12.40 7.01 -5.41
C ASN A 123 12.60 7.09 -6.93
N LEU A 124 11.77 7.89 -7.60
CA LEU A 124 11.79 8.00 -9.06
C LEU A 124 13.09 8.65 -9.54
N LYS A 125 13.62 9.64 -8.83
CA LYS A 125 14.88 10.31 -9.17
C LYS A 125 16.08 9.39 -9.06
N GLU A 126 16.19 8.66 -7.95
CA GLU A 126 17.30 7.73 -7.68
C GLU A 126 17.15 6.37 -8.37
N LYS A 127 15.97 6.06 -8.92
CA LYS A 127 15.64 4.82 -9.61
C LYS A 127 15.87 3.57 -8.74
N LYS A 128 15.49 3.64 -7.47
CA LYS A 128 15.61 2.52 -6.53
C LYS A 128 14.50 2.51 -5.50
N VAL A 129 14.24 1.32 -4.97
CA VAL A 129 13.47 1.16 -3.73
C VAL A 129 14.34 1.68 -2.58
N ILE A 130 13.79 2.58 -1.77
CA ILE A 130 14.49 3.18 -0.62
C ILE A 130 14.01 2.64 0.72
N ARG A 131 12.83 2.00 0.73
CA ARG A 131 12.24 1.41 1.92
C ARG A 131 11.21 0.35 1.53
N TRP A 132 11.16 -0.70 2.33
CA TRP A 132 10.12 -1.71 2.32
C TRP A 132 9.27 -1.60 3.59
N THR A 133 7.99 -1.87 3.44
CA THR A 133 7.07 -2.19 4.53
C THR A 133 6.13 -3.29 4.04
N GLY A 134 5.23 -3.76 4.89
CA GLY A 134 4.29 -4.81 4.53
C GLY A 134 3.19 -4.95 5.55
N LYS A 135 2.30 -5.91 5.31
CA LYS A 135 1.15 -6.12 6.18
C LYS A 135 1.56 -6.71 7.52
N PHE A 136 1.22 -6.00 8.58
CA PHE A 136 1.40 -6.47 9.96
C PHE A 136 0.08 -6.85 10.63
N TYR A 137 -1.06 -6.40 10.09
CA TYR A 137 -2.38 -6.63 10.70
C TYR A 137 -3.27 -7.57 9.84
N PRO A 138 -3.08 -8.90 9.92
CA PRO A 138 -3.86 -9.85 9.14
C PRO A 138 -5.32 -9.97 9.59
N THR A 139 -6.18 -10.39 8.66
CA THR A 139 -7.50 -10.96 9.01
C THR A 139 -7.33 -12.31 9.71
N GLU A 140 -8.38 -12.81 10.35
CA GLU A 140 -8.32 -14.13 11.04
C GLU A 140 -7.94 -15.27 10.09
N GLY A 141 -8.48 -15.28 8.87
CA GLY A 141 -8.19 -16.31 7.86
C GLY A 141 -6.75 -16.28 7.33
N GLN A 142 -6.04 -15.17 7.48
CA GLN A 142 -4.68 -15.01 6.96
C GLN A 142 -3.60 -15.41 7.97
N LYS A 143 -3.91 -15.50 9.27
CA LYS A 143 -2.92 -15.62 10.36
C LYS A 143 -1.93 -16.78 10.21
N ARG A 144 -2.36 -17.92 9.64
CA ARG A 144 -1.51 -19.12 9.51
C ARG A 144 -0.70 -19.18 8.21
N ARG A 145 -0.89 -18.21 7.31
CA ARG A 145 -0.37 -18.25 5.93
C ARG A 145 0.36 -16.98 5.53
N LEU A 146 0.07 -15.86 6.19
CA LEU A 146 0.73 -14.58 5.96
C LEU A 146 2.05 -14.51 6.74
N ILE A 147 3.15 -14.30 6.04
CA ILE A 147 4.39 -13.79 6.63
C ILE A 147 4.14 -12.34 7.03
N LYS A 148 4.04 -12.09 8.34
CA LYS A 148 3.76 -10.74 8.89
C LYS A 148 4.99 -9.85 8.75
N PHE A 149 4.80 -8.59 8.44
CA PHE A 149 5.87 -7.60 8.49
C PHE A 149 5.98 -7.03 9.91
N ASN A 150 6.73 -7.69 10.79
CA ASN A 150 6.72 -7.39 12.23
C ASN A 150 7.38 -6.06 12.60
N ASN A 151 8.28 -5.54 11.77
CA ASN A 151 8.93 -4.24 12.02
C ASN A 151 7.95 -3.08 11.76
N LEU A 152 7.25 -2.62 12.80
CA LEU A 152 6.32 -1.50 12.71
C LEU A 152 6.98 -0.19 12.30
N ASP A 153 8.25 0.02 12.64
CA ASP A 153 8.99 1.25 12.28
C ASP A 153 9.20 1.35 10.76
N SER A 154 9.02 0.26 10.02
CA SER A 154 9.01 0.26 8.55
C SER A 154 7.95 1.17 7.92
N HIS A 155 6.82 1.36 8.61
CA HIS A 155 5.68 2.13 8.12
C HIS A 155 5.87 3.64 8.21
N PHE A 156 6.83 4.11 9.00
CA PHE A 156 7.05 5.53 9.29
C PHE A 156 8.28 6.03 8.55
N ILE A 157 8.12 7.05 7.70
CA ILE A 157 9.21 7.61 6.91
C ILE A 157 9.04 9.12 6.72
N VAL A 158 10.16 9.85 6.68
CA VAL A 158 10.15 11.27 6.33
C VAL A 158 10.54 11.41 4.86
N LEU A 159 9.64 11.94 4.03
CA LEU A 159 9.84 12.16 2.61
C LEU A 159 9.41 13.58 2.26
N ASN A 160 10.22 14.31 1.48
CA ASN A 160 9.96 15.72 1.15
C ASN A 160 9.63 16.58 2.39
N ASN A 161 10.39 16.41 3.47
CA ASN A 161 10.20 17.08 4.77
C ASN A 161 8.81 16.87 5.40
N GLN A 162 8.11 15.79 5.05
CA GLN A 162 6.82 15.42 5.64
C GLN A 162 6.88 14.05 6.26
N LYS A 163 6.10 13.88 7.32
CA LYS A 163 5.98 12.61 8.02
C LYS A 163 4.91 11.77 7.31
N VAL A 164 5.33 10.70 6.65
CA VAL A 164 4.47 9.83 5.84
C VAL A 164 4.35 8.47 6.53
N VAL A 165 3.11 7.98 6.63
CA VAL A 165 2.81 6.62 7.06
C VAL A 165 2.27 5.83 5.88
N ILE A 166 2.86 4.65 5.65
CA ILE A 166 2.44 3.72 4.60
C ILE A 166 1.73 2.54 5.25
N LEU A 167 0.56 2.14 4.74
CA LEU A 167 -0.25 1.06 5.29
C LEU A 167 -0.55 -0.01 4.23
N GLY A 168 -0.39 -1.28 4.60
CA GLY A 168 -0.99 -2.40 3.89
C GLY A 168 -2.51 -2.39 3.95
N CYS A 169 -3.12 -3.35 3.26
CA CYS A 169 -4.56 -3.41 3.06
C CYS A 169 -5.36 -3.33 4.38
N HIS A 170 -5.19 -4.31 5.27
CA HIS A 170 -5.95 -4.38 6.52
C HIS A 170 -5.24 -3.69 7.70
N ASP A 171 -4.07 -3.07 7.50
CA ASP A 171 -3.35 -2.38 8.56
C ASP A 171 -4.16 -1.21 9.13
N LEU A 172 -4.97 -0.55 8.30
CA LEU A 172 -5.90 0.49 8.75
C LEU A 172 -6.94 0.00 9.78
N HIS A 173 -7.21 -1.32 9.86
CA HIS A 173 -8.14 -1.87 10.86
C HIS A 173 -7.61 -1.87 12.30
N VAL A 174 -6.35 -1.51 12.54
CA VAL A 174 -5.88 -1.18 13.91
C VAL A 174 -6.70 -0.05 14.55
N TYR A 175 -7.34 0.79 13.72
CA TYR A 175 -8.24 1.86 14.13
C TYR A 175 -9.73 1.48 14.13
N ASN A 176 -10.12 0.27 13.71
CA ASN A 176 -11.51 -0.13 13.64
C ASN A 176 -12.10 -0.33 15.07
N PRO A 177 -13.11 0.46 15.52
CA PRO A 177 -13.60 0.38 16.89
C PRO A 177 -14.14 -1.00 17.27
N ARG A 178 -14.89 -1.64 16.36
CA ARG A 178 -15.51 -2.95 16.61
C ARG A 178 -14.45 -4.04 16.73
N GLY A 179 -13.49 -4.06 15.80
CA GLY A 179 -12.36 -4.99 15.84
C GLY A 179 -11.51 -4.82 17.10
N GLN A 180 -11.32 -3.58 17.57
CA GLN A 180 -10.57 -3.28 18.79
C GLN A 180 -11.33 -3.64 20.08
N ALA A 181 -12.66 -3.61 20.06
CA ALA A 181 -13.50 -4.05 21.18
C ALA A 181 -13.57 -5.58 21.27
N ALA A 182 -13.60 -6.27 20.13
CA ALA A 182 -13.63 -7.74 20.06
C ALA A 182 -12.25 -8.40 20.29
N ALA A 183 -11.15 -7.66 20.17
CA ALA A 183 -9.80 -8.19 20.37
C ALA A 183 -9.56 -8.60 21.82
N LYS A 184 -9.05 -9.83 22.03
CA LYS A 184 -8.69 -10.38 23.35
C LYS A 184 -7.67 -9.48 24.06
N LEU A 185 -7.90 -9.19 25.34
CA LEU A 185 -6.91 -8.54 26.21
C LEU A 185 -5.64 -9.40 26.32
N GLY A 186 -4.47 -8.79 26.16
CA GLY A 186 -3.19 -9.50 26.09
C GLY A 186 -3.04 -10.39 24.85
N GLY A 187 -3.85 -10.17 23.81
CA GLY A 187 -3.70 -10.86 22.53
C GLY A 187 -2.90 -10.02 21.54
N TYR A 188 -2.14 -10.71 20.66
CA TYR A 188 -1.32 -10.10 19.60
C TYR A 188 -2.00 -8.91 18.88
N LYS A 189 -3.26 -9.07 18.43
CA LYS A 189 -4.00 -8.01 17.72
C LYS A 189 -4.25 -6.76 18.54
N LYS A 190 -4.39 -6.87 19.86
CA LYS A 190 -4.61 -5.74 20.76
C LYS A 190 -3.28 -5.04 21.04
N GLU A 191 -2.23 -5.83 21.28
CA GLU A 191 -0.88 -5.34 21.57
C GLU A 191 -0.29 -4.60 20.37
N ILE A 192 -0.24 -5.25 19.20
CA ILE A 192 0.33 -4.65 17.99
C ILE A 192 -0.43 -3.39 17.56
N ALA A 193 -1.76 -3.38 17.72
CA ALA A 193 -2.56 -2.20 17.43
C ALA A 193 -2.27 -1.07 18.43
N THR A 194 -2.09 -1.39 19.71
CA THR A 194 -1.77 -0.40 20.75
C THR A 194 -0.41 0.22 20.49
N GLU A 195 0.61 -0.61 20.23
CA GLU A 195 1.95 -0.16 19.89
C GLU A 195 1.95 0.73 18.63
N PHE A 196 1.32 0.26 17.54
CA PHE A 196 1.26 1.04 16.29
C PHE A 196 0.56 2.39 16.46
N LYS A 197 -0.52 2.43 17.26
CA LYS A 197 -1.23 3.68 17.60
C LYS A 197 -0.37 4.62 18.43
N LEU A 198 0.44 4.12 19.36
CA LEU A 198 1.38 4.92 20.14
C LEU A 198 2.47 5.51 19.23
N LYS A 199 3.08 4.69 18.37
CA LYS A 199 4.06 5.13 17.37
C LYS A 199 3.50 6.21 16.45
N ASN A 200 2.27 6.06 15.96
CA ASN A 200 1.60 7.09 15.15
C ASN A 200 1.41 8.41 15.91
N LYS A 201 0.99 8.37 17.18
CA LYS A 201 0.82 9.58 18.01
C LYS A 201 2.14 10.31 18.26
N GLN A 202 3.23 9.57 18.46
CA GLN A 202 4.56 10.13 18.63
C GLN A 202 5.12 10.69 17.32
N PHE A 203 4.93 9.95 16.22
CA PHE A 203 5.38 10.36 14.91
C PHE A 203 4.63 11.60 14.43
N GLN A 204 3.32 11.70 14.66
CA GLN A 204 2.45 12.77 14.16
C GLN A 204 2.52 12.90 12.63
N PRO A 205 2.01 11.91 11.87
CA PRO A 205 2.06 11.94 10.42
C PRO A 205 1.30 13.14 9.84
N ASP A 206 1.85 13.69 8.75
CA ASP A 206 1.17 14.64 7.86
C ASP A 206 0.32 13.90 6.81
N ILE A 207 0.81 12.74 6.36
CA ILE A 207 0.28 11.98 5.23
C ILE A 207 0.13 10.50 5.59
N ILE A 208 -0.99 9.87 5.19
CA ILE A 208 -1.18 8.42 5.26
C ILE A 208 -1.54 7.85 3.88
N LEU A 209 -0.78 6.86 3.41
CA LEU A 209 -1.01 6.17 2.13
C LEU A 209 -1.38 4.70 2.39
N GLN A 210 -2.62 4.30 2.10
CA GLN A 210 -3.09 2.93 2.29
C GLN A 210 -3.19 2.15 0.97
N HIS A 211 -2.73 0.91 0.96
CA HIS A 211 -2.69 0.01 -0.19
C HIS A 211 -3.66 -1.17 -0.06
N PRO A 212 -4.98 -0.96 -0.16
CA PRO A 212 -5.93 -2.08 -0.15
C PRO A 212 -5.90 -2.85 -1.47
N HIS A 213 -6.19 -4.15 -1.38
CA HIS A 213 -6.29 -5.04 -2.54
C HIS A 213 -7.56 -4.83 -3.33
N THR A 214 -8.70 -4.55 -2.70
CA THR A 214 -9.98 -4.27 -3.35
C THR A 214 -10.78 -3.28 -2.52
N THR A 215 -11.37 -2.28 -3.18
CA THR A 215 -12.28 -1.33 -2.54
C THR A 215 -13.37 -0.93 -3.53
N ASP A 216 -14.57 -1.46 -3.34
CA ASP A 216 -15.79 -1.12 -4.10
C ASP A 216 -16.83 -0.39 -3.22
N SER A 217 -16.51 -0.15 -1.94
CA SER A 217 -17.34 0.61 -1.01
C SER A 217 -16.47 1.31 0.04
N PRO A 218 -16.73 2.60 0.35
CA PRO A 218 -15.98 3.29 1.41
C PRO A 218 -16.31 2.73 2.80
N LYS A 219 -17.43 2.01 2.95
CA LYS A 219 -17.84 1.40 4.24
C LYS A 219 -16.84 0.40 4.80
N ILE A 220 -15.97 -0.16 3.94
CA ILE A 220 -14.89 -1.05 4.36
C ILE A 220 -13.92 -0.31 5.30
N TRP A 221 -13.66 0.97 5.02
CA TRP A 221 -12.58 1.75 5.66
C TRP A 221 -13.09 2.92 6.51
N SER A 222 -14.31 3.41 6.28
CA SER A 222 -14.84 4.64 6.87
C SER A 222 -14.74 4.68 8.39
N SER A 223 -15.07 3.59 9.08
CA SER A 223 -14.96 3.52 10.54
C SER A 223 -13.54 3.71 11.06
N SER A 224 -12.54 3.23 10.30
CA SER A 224 -11.14 3.40 10.67
C SER A 224 -10.63 4.79 10.32
N TRP A 225 -10.97 5.32 9.15
CA TRP A 225 -10.60 6.69 8.75
C TRP A 225 -11.18 7.73 9.71
N ASN A 226 -12.44 7.59 10.13
CA ASN A 226 -13.05 8.47 11.12
C ASN A 226 -12.29 8.49 12.46
N VAL A 227 -11.77 7.34 12.89
CA VAL A 227 -10.94 7.25 14.10
C VAL A 227 -9.58 7.89 13.87
N VAL A 228 -8.94 7.64 12.72
CA VAL A 228 -7.66 8.27 12.35
C VAL A 228 -7.79 9.79 12.40
N GLU A 229 -8.82 10.38 11.78
CA GLU A 229 -9.03 11.82 11.78
C GLU A 229 -9.23 12.39 13.19
N LYS A 230 -9.91 11.64 14.08
CA LYS A 230 -10.12 12.06 15.47
C LYS A 230 -8.84 11.99 16.32
N VAL A 231 -8.03 10.95 16.14
CA VAL A 231 -6.89 10.65 17.03
C VAL A 231 -5.54 11.11 16.50
N LEU A 232 -5.45 11.44 15.21
CA LEU A 232 -4.27 11.97 14.52
C LEU A 232 -4.62 13.26 13.75
N PRO A 233 -4.92 14.37 14.46
CA PRO A 233 -5.32 15.63 13.83
C PRO A 233 -4.22 16.25 12.96
N SER A 234 -2.96 15.81 13.10
CA SER A 234 -1.84 16.22 12.24
C SER A 234 -1.98 15.75 10.79
N VAL A 235 -2.79 14.72 10.53
CA VAL A 235 -2.95 14.14 9.19
C VAL A 235 -3.77 15.09 8.31
N LYS A 236 -3.08 15.74 7.38
CA LYS A 236 -3.64 16.69 6.41
C LYS A 236 -4.09 16.00 5.14
N HIS A 237 -3.40 14.93 4.75
CA HIS A 237 -3.68 14.20 3.52
C HIS A 237 -3.74 12.71 3.78
N TYR A 238 -4.70 12.03 3.18
CA TYR A 238 -4.62 10.57 3.06
C TYR A 238 -5.32 10.09 1.80
N ALA A 239 -4.95 8.90 1.35
CA ALA A 239 -5.65 8.21 0.29
C ALA A 239 -5.57 6.70 0.51
N SER A 240 -6.69 6.02 0.27
CA SER A 240 -6.70 4.57 0.01
C SER A 240 -6.57 4.39 -1.49
N ALA A 241 -5.53 3.68 -1.96
CA ALA A 241 -5.47 3.24 -3.34
C ALA A 241 -6.66 2.31 -3.65
N ILE A 242 -7.04 2.17 -4.92
CA ILE A 242 -8.29 1.48 -5.27
C ILE A 242 -8.07 0.52 -6.43
N LYS A 243 -8.28 -0.77 -6.17
CA LYS A 243 -8.76 -1.72 -7.18
C LYS A 243 -10.29 -1.76 -7.04
N TYR A 244 -10.99 -1.11 -7.96
CA TYR A 244 -12.44 -0.97 -7.93
C TYR A 244 -13.06 -2.20 -8.58
N TYR A 245 -13.42 -3.16 -7.75
CA TYR A 245 -13.88 -4.47 -8.17
C TYR A 245 -14.60 -5.21 -7.04
N ASN A 246 -15.68 -5.91 -7.36
CA ASN A 246 -16.38 -6.86 -6.49
C ASN A 246 -16.38 -8.24 -7.17
N TRP A 247 -15.98 -9.30 -6.46
CA TRP A 247 -15.75 -10.61 -7.08
C TRP A 247 -17.06 -11.28 -7.46
N GLY A 248 -17.31 -11.46 -8.76
CA GLY A 248 -18.52 -12.11 -9.27
C GLY A 248 -19.80 -11.29 -9.13
N GLU A 249 -19.69 -10.04 -8.70
CA GLU A 249 -20.82 -9.14 -8.41
C GLU A 249 -20.50 -7.72 -8.89
N GLU A 250 -21.54 -6.89 -9.00
CA GLU A 250 -21.36 -5.47 -9.26
C GLU A 250 -20.77 -4.75 -8.02
N PRO A 251 -19.97 -3.69 -8.22
CA PRO A 251 -19.51 -2.82 -7.13
C PRO A 251 -20.66 -2.28 -6.28
N ARG A 252 -20.50 -2.28 -4.94
CA ARG A 252 -21.56 -1.90 -4.00
C ARG A 252 -21.89 -0.40 -3.98
N ARG A 253 -21.01 0.43 -4.53
CA ARG A 253 -21.13 1.89 -4.63
C ARG A 253 -20.41 2.38 -5.88
N ASP A 254 -20.91 3.48 -6.44
CA ASP A 254 -20.29 4.20 -7.55
C ASP A 254 -18.82 4.60 -7.26
N ILE A 255 -17.97 4.55 -8.29
CA ILE A 255 -16.53 4.80 -8.17
C ILE A 255 -16.23 6.21 -7.64
N ASP A 256 -16.93 7.25 -8.09
CA ASP A 256 -16.68 8.62 -7.63
C ASP A 256 -17.05 8.76 -6.16
N TYR A 257 -18.14 8.10 -5.74
CA TYR A 257 -18.51 8.03 -4.32
C TYR A 257 -17.46 7.30 -3.48
N VAL A 258 -16.90 6.18 -3.97
CA VAL A 258 -15.82 5.47 -3.28
C VAL A 258 -14.57 6.35 -3.20
N LEU A 259 -14.19 7.01 -4.30
CA LEU A 259 -13.00 7.85 -4.38
C LEU A 259 -13.08 9.01 -3.39
N GLU A 260 -14.21 9.73 -3.34
CA GLU A 260 -14.40 10.87 -2.44
C GLU A 260 -14.34 10.45 -0.97
N ASN A 261 -14.94 9.31 -0.63
CA ASN A 261 -15.04 8.85 0.76
C ASN A 261 -13.85 7.99 1.23
N THR A 262 -12.74 7.98 0.48
CA THR A 262 -11.50 7.25 0.83
C THR A 262 -10.24 8.10 0.69
N LYS A 263 -10.41 9.43 0.64
CA LYS A 263 -9.33 10.41 0.58
C LYS A 263 -9.60 11.59 1.52
N LYS A 264 -8.55 12.35 1.81
CA LYS A 264 -8.61 13.66 2.46
C LYS A 264 -7.52 14.56 1.91
N GLY A 265 -7.85 15.85 1.77
CA GLY A 265 -6.91 16.87 1.33
C GLY A 265 -6.59 16.75 -0.17
N ASP A 266 -5.40 17.23 -0.53
CA ASP A 266 -4.92 17.28 -1.92
C ASP A 266 -4.59 15.89 -2.51
N VAL A 267 -5.59 15.30 -3.16
CA VAL A 267 -5.50 14.01 -3.85
C VAL A 267 -6.17 14.13 -5.23
N VAL A 268 -5.44 13.75 -6.27
CA VAL A 268 -5.94 13.72 -7.66
C VAL A 268 -6.07 12.27 -8.12
N ASP A 269 -7.25 11.92 -8.61
CA ASP A 269 -7.60 10.56 -9.00
C ASP A 269 -7.37 10.30 -10.49
N PHE A 270 -6.81 9.13 -10.81
CA PHE A 270 -6.58 8.66 -12.17
C PHE A 270 -7.07 7.22 -12.32
N TYR A 271 -8.13 7.01 -13.10
CA TYR A 271 -8.62 5.72 -13.60
C TYR A 271 -8.84 5.84 -15.12
#